data_AF-A0A2T2N0J5-F1
#
_entry.id   AF-A0A2T2N0J5-F1
#
_cell.length_a   1.000
_cell.length_b   1.000
_cell.length_c   1.000
_cell.angle_alpha   90.00
_cell.angle_beta   90.00
_cell.angle_gamma   90.00
#
_symmetry.space_group_name_H-M   'P 1'
#
loop_
_entity.id
_entity.type
_entity.pdbx_description
1 polymer ?
#
loop_
_entity_poly.entity_id
_entity_poly.type
_entity_poly.pdbx_seq_one_letter_code
_entity_poly.pdbx_strand_id
1 'polypeptide(L)'
;STYRDEVERMERGGVGTIGKQHFTYLYSPAREKALTKRNILAAWRGSGLFPFNPNRVLADMPKPPVKLAIPNANDNVESHPQYESMPTPATPMSSETLASLLTIIKNVPNDEASSQRKERLREKVSNAALTLLAKNALLRDQNEFLTKINNEGKTRRATKSTILGTAKVMTWD
;
A
#
# COMPACT_ATOMS: atom_id res chain seq x y z
N SER A 1 9.86 5.12 -3.52
CA SER A 1 10.46 6.33 -2.90
C SER A 1 9.31 7.22 -2.53
N THR A 2 9.38 7.99 -1.43
CA THR A 2 8.18 8.63 -0.86
C THR A 2 7.42 9.53 -1.85
N TYR A 3 8.13 10.16 -2.77
CA TYR A 3 7.52 10.93 -3.86
C TYR A 3 6.77 10.03 -4.86
N ARG A 4 7.37 8.90 -5.28
CA ARG A 4 6.72 7.90 -6.14
C ARG A 4 5.43 7.39 -5.49
N ASP A 5 5.44 7.16 -4.19
CA ASP A 5 4.27 6.64 -3.48
C ASP A 5 3.12 7.66 -3.46
N GLU A 6 3.42 8.97 -3.32
CA GLU A 6 2.43 10.06 -3.43
C GLU A 6 1.93 10.27 -4.88
N VAL A 7 2.80 10.08 -5.87
CA VAL A 7 2.47 10.10 -7.30
C VAL A 7 1.50 8.97 -7.64
N GLU A 8 1.85 7.72 -7.30
CA GLU A 8 0.99 6.55 -7.52
C GLU A 8 -0.34 6.69 -6.78
N ARG A 9 -0.33 7.32 -5.61
CA ARG A 9 -1.56 7.64 -4.86
C ARG A 9 -2.45 8.63 -5.63
N MET A 10 -1.87 9.67 -6.25
CA MET A 10 -2.61 10.65 -7.04
C MET A 10 -3.17 10.06 -8.34
N GLU A 11 -2.41 9.19 -9.01
CA GLU A 11 -2.85 8.45 -10.20
C GLU A 11 -4.04 7.54 -9.90
N ARG A 12 -4.01 6.82 -8.75
CA ARG A 12 -5.18 6.06 -8.25
C ARG A 12 -6.41 6.93 -8.01
N GLY A 13 -6.23 8.23 -7.78
CA GLY A 13 -7.29 9.23 -7.66
C GLY A 13 -7.86 9.74 -8.99
N GLY A 14 -7.43 9.19 -10.14
CA GLY A 14 -7.93 9.57 -11.47
C GLY A 14 -7.24 10.81 -12.07
N VAL A 15 -6.13 11.26 -11.50
CA VAL A 15 -5.34 12.36 -12.06
C VAL A 15 -4.44 11.79 -13.16
N GLY A 16 -4.90 11.84 -14.41
CA GLY A 16 -4.22 11.22 -15.56
C GLY A 16 -2.91 11.87 -16.02
N THR A 17 -2.50 13.02 -15.46
CA THR A 17 -1.20 13.64 -15.79
C THR A 17 -0.71 14.55 -14.67
N ILE A 18 0.49 14.28 -14.14
CA ILE A 18 1.13 15.10 -13.10
C ILE A 18 1.84 16.29 -13.77
N GLY A 19 1.17 17.43 -13.80
CA GLY A 19 1.74 18.70 -14.27
C GLY A 19 2.65 19.38 -13.22
N LYS A 20 3.32 20.47 -13.62
CA LYS A 20 4.22 21.26 -12.75
C LYS A 20 3.55 21.75 -11.45
N GLN A 21 2.24 22.03 -11.49
CA GLN A 21 1.46 22.43 -10.32
C GLN A 21 1.21 21.26 -9.35
N HIS A 22 1.12 20.02 -9.85
CA HIS A 22 1.02 18.83 -9.01
C HIS A 22 2.36 18.48 -8.37
N PHE A 23 3.48 18.72 -9.07
CA PHE A 23 4.82 18.50 -8.52
C PHE A 23 5.02 19.25 -7.21
N THR A 24 4.75 20.55 -7.15
CA THR A 24 4.98 21.36 -5.93
C THR A 24 4.10 20.89 -4.77
N TYR A 25 2.84 20.54 -5.05
CA TYR A 25 1.91 19.99 -4.06
C TYR A 25 2.37 18.63 -3.50
N LEU A 26 2.81 17.71 -4.36
CA LEU A 26 3.24 16.36 -3.97
C LEU A 26 4.65 16.36 -3.36
N TYR A 27 5.53 17.21 -3.86
CA TYR A 27 6.92 17.26 -3.43
C TYR A 27 7.07 17.75 -1.99
N SER A 28 6.28 18.73 -1.56
CA SER A 28 6.35 19.26 -0.19
C SER A 28 6.20 18.16 0.89
N PRO A 29 5.10 17.38 0.94
CA PRO A 29 4.96 16.31 1.93
C PRO A 29 5.95 15.15 1.70
N ALA A 30 6.29 14.84 0.45
CA ALA A 30 7.29 13.81 0.15
C ALA A 30 8.68 14.19 0.68
N ARG A 31 9.05 15.47 0.56
CA ARG A 31 10.31 16.03 1.04
C ARG A 31 10.39 15.97 2.56
N GLU A 32 9.33 16.35 3.27
CA GLU A 32 9.29 16.29 4.74
C GLU A 32 9.49 14.85 5.24
N LYS A 33 8.85 13.88 4.59
CA LYS A 33 9.01 12.45 4.92
C LYS A 33 10.38 11.90 4.54
N ALA A 34 10.96 12.35 3.42
CA ALA A 34 12.24 11.84 2.93
C ALA A 34 13.43 12.44 3.67
N LEU A 35 13.46 13.76 3.87
CA LEU A 35 14.59 14.52 4.42
C LEU A 35 14.54 14.62 5.96
N THR A 36 14.36 13.49 6.63
CA THR A 36 14.46 13.42 8.09
C THR A 36 15.92 13.24 8.51
N LYS A 37 16.29 13.71 9.71
CA LYS A 37 17.64 13.50 10.28
C LYS A 37 18.05 12.01 10.25
N ARG A 38 17.11 11.12 10.56
CA ARG A 38 17.33 9.67 10.52
C ARG A 38 17.66 9.19 9.12
N ASN A 39 16.89 9.59 8.11
CA ASN A 39 17.08 9.15 6.73
C ASN A 39 18.37 9.72 6.13
N ILE A 40 18.69 10.98 6.42
CA ILE A 40 19.95 11.60 6.02
C ILE A 40 21.12 10.82 6.62
N LEU A 41 21.14 10.59 7.94
CA LEU A 41 22.20 9.80 8.58
C LEU A 41 22.26 8.36 8.05
N ALA A 42 21.12 7.74 7.74
CA ALA A 42 21.09 6.42 7.13
C ALA A 42 21.71 6.42 5.72
N ALA A 43 21.44 7.44 4.90
CA ALA A 43 22.02 7.59 3.58
C ALA A 43 23.55 7.80 3.65
N TRP A 44 24.01 8.65 4.57
CA TRP A 44 25.44 8.87 4.79
C TRP A 44 26.16 7.64 5.32
N ARG A 45 25.52 6.89 6.21
CA ARG A 45 26.01 5.58 6.61
C ARG A 45 26.10 4.70 5.36
N GLY A 46 25.02 4.62 4.58
CA GLY A 46 24.88 3.86 3.33
C GLY A 46 26.02 4.04 2.37
N SER A 47 26.39 5.29 2.11
CA SER A 47 27.51 5.66 1.24
C SER A 47 28.88 5.55 1.89
N GLY A 48 28.97 5.14 3.17
CA GLY A 48 30.24 5.07 3.89
C GLY A 48 30.84 6.44 4.20
N LEU A 49 30.06 7.52 4.15
CA LEU A 49 30.52 8.88 4.45
C LEU A 49 30.52 9.18 5.94
N PHE A 50 29.52 8.68 6.68
CA PHE A 50 29.42 8.91 8.12
C PHE A 50 28.76 7.76 8.89
N PRO A 51 29.47 7.10 9.83
CA PRO A 51 30.91 7.20 10.03
C PRO A 51 31.67 6.80 8.76
N PHE A 52 32.85 7.39 8.53
CA PHE A 52 33.63 7.13 7.32
C PHE A 52 34.02 5.65 7.24
N ASN A 53 33.56 4.96 6.20
CA ASN A 53 33.82 3.56 5.90
C ASN A 53 33.75 3.31 4.38
N PRO A 54 34.87 3.48 3.65
CA PRO A 54 34.92 3.38 2.19
C PRO A 54 34.63 1.96 1.68
N ASN A 55 34.86 0.93 2.50
CA ASN A 55 34.60 -0.47 2.13
C ASN A 55 33.11 -0.75 1.89
N ARG A 56 32.22 0.11 2.38
CA ARG A 56 30.78 -0.08 2.23
C ARG A 56 30.33 0.04 0.77
N VAL A 57 30.87 1.02 0.04
CA VAL A 57 30.60 1.18 -1.40
C VAL A 57 31.23 0.04 -2.19
N LEU A 58 32.42 -0.42 -1.78
CA LEU A 58 33.13 -1.53 -2.41
C LEU A 58 32.41 -2.87 -2.21
N ALA A 59 31.73 -3.07 -1.08
CA ALA A 59 30.93 -4.26 -0.80
C ALA A 59 29.66 -4.34 -1.66
N ASP A 60 29.06 -3.19 -1.97
CA ASP A 60 27.85 -3.08 -2.79
C ASP A 60 28.15 -3.09 -4.31
N MET A 61 29.41 -2.97 -4.72
CA MET A 61 29.78 -3.12 -6.13
C MET A 61 29.52 -4.56 -6.57
N PRO A 62 28.75 -4.78 -7.66
CA PRO A 62 28.55 -6.12 -8.18
C PRO A 62 29.92 -6.71 -8.52
N LYS A 63 30.23 -7.87 -7.92
CA LYS A 63 31.45 -8.60 -8.26
C LYS A 63 31.45 -8.83 -9.77
N PRO A 64 32.57 -8.57 -10.48
CA PRO A 64 32.68 -8.93 -11.88
C PRO A 64 32.34 -10.41 -12.02
N PRO A 65 31.52 -10.80 -13.01
CA PRO A 65 31.04 -12.16 -13.14
C PRO A 65 32.24 -13.11 -13.23
N VAL A 66 32.44 -13.91 -12.19
CA VAL A 66 33.32 -15.07 -12.23
C VAL A 66 32.75 -15.98 -13.33
N LYS A 67 33.56 -16.31 -14.34
CA LYS A 67 33.18 -17.28 -15.39
C LYS A 67 32.70 -18.56 -14.70
N LEU A 68 31.39 -18.78 -14.74
CA LEU A 68 30.74 -19.99 -14.22
C LEU A 68 31.14 -21.16 -15.11
N ALA A 69 31.92 -22.09 -14.57
CA ALA A 69 32.02 -23.44 -15.11
C ALA A 69 30.70 -24.16 -14.80
N ILE A 70 30.05 -24.67 -15.85
CA ILE A 70 28.80 -25.43 -15.79
C ILE A 70 29.11 -26.83 -15.26
N PRO A 71 28.38 -27.34 -14.25
CA PRO A 71 28.20 -28.77 -14.06
C PRO A 71 26.81 -29.20 -14.54
N ASN A 72 26.81 -30.24 -15.36
CA ASN A 72 25.63 -30.89 -15.92
C ASN A 72 24.79 -31.63 -14.87
N ALA A 73 23.55 -31.92 -15.30
CA ALA A 73 22.42 -32.48 -14.57
C ALA A 73 22.49 -33.99 -14.23
N ASN A 74 21.45 -34.42 -13.47
CA ASN A 74 21.02 -35.74 -12.97
C ASN A 74 21.57 -36.14 -11.58
N ASP A 75 20.81 -36.67 -10.61
CA ASP A 75 19.50 -37.37 -10.54
C ASP A 75 18.81 -37.01 -9.19
N ASN A 76 17.50 -36.77 -9.10
CA ASN A 76 16.35 -37.69 -8.90
C ASN A 76 16.04 -38.06 -7.42
N VAL A 77 14.74 -38.28 -7.14
CA VAL A 77 14.09 -38.75 -5.89
C VAL A 77 13.83 -37.61 -4.88
N GLU A 78 12.61 -37.31 -4.37
CA GLU A 78 11.49 -38.17 -4.00
C GLU A 78 10.17 -37.37 -3.96
N SER A 79 9.08 -38.01 -4.37
CA SER A 79 7.70 -37.50 -4.40
C SER A 79 7.14 -37.22 -3.00
N HIS A 80 6.62 -36.01 -2.78
CA HIS A 80 5.89 -35.64 -1.57
C HIS A 80 4.38 -35.50 -1.85
N PRO A 81 3.50 -36.02 -0.98
CA PRO A 81 2.08 -36.18 -1.30
C PRO A 81 1.33 -34.86 -1.36
N GLN A 82 0.55 -34.78 -2.43
CA GLN A 82 -0.42 -33.76 -2.79
C GLN A 82 -1.47 -33.65 -1.67
N TYR A 83 -1.39 -32.61 -0.84
CA TYR A 83 -2.46 -32.32 0.11
C TYR A 83 -3.61 -31.67 -0.65
N GLU A 84 -4.78 -32.30 -0.58
CA GLU A 84 -6.01 -31.77 -1.15
C GLU A 84 -6.32 -30.40 -0.52
N SER A 85 -6.55 -29.43 -1.41
CA SER A 85 -7.02 -28.09 -1.08
C SER A 85 -8.40 -28.18 -0.40
N MET A 86 -8.44 -28.10 0.93
CA MET A 86 -9.68 -27.89 1.65
C MET A 86 -10.29 -26.53 1.28
N PRO A 87 -11.58 -26.44 0.92
CA PRO A 87 -12.23 -25.17 0.66
C PRO A 87 -12.43 -24.42 1.99
N THR A 88 -11.70 -23.31 2.15
CA THR A 88 -11.93 -22.35 3.23
C THR A 88 -13.38 -21.84 3.12
N PRO A 89 -14.23 -21.98 4.16
CA PRO A 89 -15.61 -21.53 4.09
C PRO A 89 -15.65 -20.01 3.94
N ALA A 90 -16.27 -19.54 2.86
CA ALA A 90 -16.34 -18.12 2.53
C ALA A 90 -16.95 -17.31 3.69
N THR A 91 -16.19 -16.32 4.16
CA THR A 91 -16.66 -15.29 5.09
C THR A 91 -17.89 -14.60 4.48
N PRO A 92 -19.02 -14.47 5.21
CA PRO A 92 -20.22 -13.82 4.70
C PRO A 92 -19.91 -12.37 4.32
N MET A 93 -20.11 -12.03 3.05
CA MET A 93 -19.75 -10.74 2.47
C MET A 93 -20.90 -9.72 2.43
N SER A 94 -22.08 -10.04 2.98
CA SER A 94 -23.29 -9.20 2.90
C SER A 94 -23.98 -9.01 4.26
N SER A 95 -24.68 -7.88 4.42
CA SER A 95 -25.51 -7.57 5.60
C SER A 95 -26.63 -8.60 5.79
N GLU A 96 -27.18 -9.14 4.70
CA GLU A 96 -28.25 -10.14 4.70
C GLU A 96 -27.77 -11.49 5.26
N THR A 97 -26.55 -11.90 4.91
CA THR A 97 -25.95 -13.14 5.43
C THR A 97 -25.57 -13.00 6.91
N LEU A 98 -25.15 -11.81 7.34
CA LEU A 98 -24.94 -11.50 8.76
C LEU A 98 -26.28 -11.54 9.53
N ALA A 99 -27.34 -10.93 9.01
CA ALA A 99 -28.66 -10.93 9.62
C ALA A 99 -29.26 -12.35 9.72
N SER A 100 -29.06 -13.17 8.70
CA SER A 100 -29.43 -14.58 8.71
C SER A 100 -28.66 -15.36 9.80
N LEU A 101 -27.34 -15.17 9.92
CA LEU A 101 -26.53 -15.80 10.96
C LEU A 101 -26.96 -15.38 12.37
N LEU A 102 -27.28 -14.10 12.59
CA LEU A 102 -27.81 -13.61 13.87
C LEU A 102 -29.16 -14.27 14.21
N THR A 103 -30.03 -14.44 13.21
CA THR A 103 -31.32 -15.12 13.38
C THR A 103 -31.13 -16.60 13.72
N ILE A 104 -30.18 -17.28 13.07
CA ILE A 104 -29.80 -18.66 13.37
C ILE A 104 -29.30 -18.78 14.81
N ILE A 105 -28.41 -17.89 15.26
CA ILE A 105 -27.87 -17.88 16.64
C ILE A 105 -28.98 -17.72 17.68
N LYS A 106 -29.96 -16.83 17.44
CA LYS A 106 -31.11 -16.63 18.34
C LYS A 106 -31.97 -17.87 18.51
N ASN A 107 -32.06 -18.68 17.46
CA ASN A 107 -32.94 -19.85 17.41
C ASN A 107 -32.25 -21.16 17.80
N VAL A 108 -30.95 -21.17 18.18
CA VAL A 108 -30.28 -22.40 18.62
C VAL A 108 -30.70 -22.77 20.06
N PRO A 109 -31.25 -23.99 20.30
CA PRO A 109 -31.62 -24.47 21.65
C PRO A 109 -30.46 -24.41 22.63
N ASN A 110 -30.71 -24.23 23.93
CA ASN A 110 -29.64 -24.04 24.93
C ASN A 110 -29.19 -25.34 25.60
N ASP A 111 -28.89 -26.33 24.77
CA ASP A 111 -28.46 -27.66 25.24
C ASP A 111 -26.94 -27.78 25.19
N GLU A 112 -26.37 -28.59 26.10
CA GLU A 112 -24.93 -28.79 26.24
C GLU A 112 -24.27 -29.32 24.95
N ALA A 113 -24.98 -30.16 24.20
CA ALA A 113 -24.57 -30.67 22.88
C ALA A 113 -24.49 -29.58 21.79
N SER A 114 -25.18 -28.45 21.97
CA SER A 114 -25.22 -27.33 21.01
C SER A 114 -24.24 -26.20 21.33
N SER A 115 -23.62 -26.23 22.51
CA SER A 115 -22.73 -25.18 23.04
C SER A 115 -21.59 -24.85 22.08
N GLN A 116 -20.87 -25.86 21.60
CA GLN A 116 -19.75 -25.69 20.66
C GLN A 116 -20.21 -25.09 19.32
N ARG A 117 -21.41 -25.48 18.84
CA ARG A 117 -21.98 -24.94 17.60
C ARG A 117 -22.33 -23.46 17.75
N LYS A 118 -22.90 -23.06 18.89
CA LYS A 118 -23.19 -21.65 19.19
C LYS A 118 -21.93 -20.81 19.25
N GLU A 119 -20.88 -21.32 19.90
CA GLU A 119 -19.63 -20.58 20.02
C GLU A 119 -18.99 -20.34 18.66
N ARG A 120 -18.93 -21.38 17.82
CA ARG A 120 -18.47 -21.24 16.42
C ARG A 120 -19.30 -20.23 15.61
N LEU A 121 -20.62 -20.18 15.81
CA LEU A 121 -21.48 -19.22 15.12
C LEU A 121 -21.24 -17.79 15.61
N ARG A 122 -21.05 -17.58 16.92
CA ARG A 122 -20.70 -16.28 17.50
C ARG A 122 -19.37 -15.78 16.97
N GLU A 123 -18.36 -16.64 16.95
CA GLU A 123 -17.03 -16.33 16.42
C GLU A 123 -17.12 -15.90 14.94
N LYS A 124 -17.91 -16.62 14.12
CA LYS A 124 -18.15 -16.26 12.72
C LYS A 124 -18.79 -14.88 12.56
N VAL A 125 -19.79 -14.57 13.38
CA VAL A 125 -20.44 -13.26 13.35
C VAL A 125 -19.48 -12.15 13.77
N SER A 126 -18.69 -12.37 14.83
CA SER A 126 -17.67 -11.42 15.28
C SER A 126 -16.61 -11.17 14.20
N ASN A 127 -16.07 -12.21 13.58
CA ASN A 127 -15.09 -12.09 12.50
C ASN A 127 -15.66 -11.39 11.27
N ALA A 128 -16.91 -11.67 10.91
CA ALA A 128 -17.62 -10.98 9.84
C ALA A 128 -17.82 -9.49 10.16
N ALA A 129 -18.23 -9.17 11.40
CA ALA A 129 -18.41 -7.79 11.84
C ALA A 129 -17.09 -7.01 11.82
N LEU A 130 -16.00 -7.57 12.34
CA LEU A 130 -14.65 -6.97 12.27
C LEU A 130 -14.23 -6.73 10.82
N THR A 131 -14.44 -7.70 9.93
CA THR A 131 -14.14 -7.57 8.50
C THR A 131 -14.93 -6.43 7.86
N LEU A 132 -16.23 -6.32 8.16
CA LEU A 132 -17.08 -5.25 7.64
C LEU A 132 -16.70 -3.88 8.20
N LEU A 133 -16.34 -3.79 9.48
CA LEU A 133 -15.84 -2.57 10.10
C LEU A 133 -14.54 -2.11 9.43
N ALA A 134 -13.60 -3.02 9.20
CA ALA A 134 -12.35 -2.73 8.51
C ALA A 134 -12.60 -2.26 7.06
N LYS A 135 -13.49 -2.93 6.33
CA LYS A 135 -13.91 -2.50 4.97
C LYS A 135 -14.54 -1.12 4.98
N ASN A 136 -15.42 -0.83 5.94
CA ASN A 136 -16.05 0.48 6.07
C ASN A 136 -15.04 1.58 6.40
N ALA A 137 -14.05 1.31 7.25
CA ALA A 137 -12.96 2.24 7.52
C ALA A 137 -12.18 2.56 6.24
N LEU A 138 -11.77 1.52 5.50
CA LEU A 138 -11.05 1.69 4.23
C LEU A 138 -11.84 2.49 3.18
N LEU A 139 -13.15 2.21 3.04
CA LEU A 139 -14.02 2.93 2.12
C LEU A 139 -14.21 4.39 2.53
N ARG A 140 -14.30 4.69 3.84
CA ARG A 140 -14.36 6.06 4.33
C ARG A 140 -13.07 6.81 4.01
N ASP A 141 -11.92 6.21 4.29
CA ASP A 141 -10.61 6.80 3.99
C ASP A 141 -10.46 7.09 2.50
N GLN A 142 -10.92 6.17 1.64
CA GLN A 142 -10.92 6.34 0.19
C GLN A 142 -11.84 7.49 -0.25
N ASN A 143 -13.05 7.57 0.29
CA ASN A 143 -14.00 8.64 -0.01
C ASN A 143 -13.48 10.01 0.44
N GLU A 144 -12.90 10.10 1.64
CA GLU A 144 -12.26 11.33 2.13
C GLU A 144 -11.12 11.76 1.20
N PHE A 145 -10.26 10.81 0.81
CA PHE A 145 -9.17 11.04 -0.12
C PHE A 145 -9.66 11.56 -1.48
N LEU A 146 -10.66 10.91 -2.09
CA LEU A 146 -11.25 11.34 -3.36
C LEU A 146 -11.90 12.73 -3.23
N THR A 147 -12.53 13.01 -2.10
CA THR A 147 -13.13 14.32 -1.82
C THR A 147 -12.07 15.42 -1.78
N LYS A 148 -10.95 15.16 -1.11
CA LYS A 148 -9.81 16.09 -1.04
C LYS A 148 -9.22 16.37 -2.42
N ILE A 149 -9.00 15.35 -3.24
CA ILE A 149 -8.51 15.52 -4.62
C ILE A 149 -9.51 16.29 -5.48
N ASN A 150 -10.79 15.93 -5.42
CA ASN A 150 -11.82 16.62 -6.19
C ASN A 150 -11.93 18.10 -5.79
N ASN A 151 -11.82 18.42 -4.51
CA ASN A 151 -11.83 19.79 -4.02
C ASN A 151 -10.61 20.57 -4.51
N GLU A 152 -9.40 19.99 -4.47
CA GLU A 152 -8.21 20.60 -5.09
C GLU A 152 -8.44 20.88 -6.57
N GLY A 153 -8.89 19.88 -7.33
CA GLY A 153 -9.16 20.02 -8.75
C GLY A 153 -10.20 21.11 -9.05
N LYS A 154 -11.27 21.21 -8.24
CA LYS A 154 -12.27 22.27 -8.32
C LYS A 154 -11.66 23.65 -8.03
N THR A 155 -10.90 23.78 -6.94
CA THR A 155 -10.25 25.06 -6.59
C THR A 155 -9.35 25.53 -7.73
N ARG A 156 -8.55 24.63 -8.30
CA ARG A 156 -7.67 24.95 -9.43
C ARG A 156 -8.43 25.36 -10.69
N ARG A 157 -9.55 24.73 -11.02
CA ARG A 157 -10.41 25.13 -12.15
C ARG A 157 -11.07 26.49 -11.92
N ALA A 158 -11.41 26.81 -10.68
CA ALA A 158 -12.02 28.07 -10.30
C ALA A 158 -11.02 29.23 -10.22
N THR A 159 -9.77 28.97 -9.84
CA THR A 159 -8.70 29.97 -9.81
C THR A 159 -8.36 30.41 -11.23
N LYS A 160 -8.74 31.64 -11.58
CA LYS A 160 -8.34 32.25 -12.85
C LYS A 160 -6.82 32.39 -12.89
N SER A 161 -6.20 32.03 -14.01
CA SER A 161 -4.76 32.20 -14.21
C SER A 161 -4.42 33.69 -14.29
N THR A 162 -3.88 34.26 -13.22
CA THR A 162 -3.28 35.60 -13.28
C THR A 162 -1.97 35.48 -14.06
N ILE A 163 -1.89 36.17 -15.21
CA ILE A 163 -0.65 36.26 -15.98
C ILE A 163 0.37 37.01 -15.11
N LEU A 164 1.42 36.32 -14.67
CA LEU A 164 2.48 36.83 -13.77
C LEU A 164 3.46 37.80 -14.47
N GLY A 165 3.17 38.19 -15.71
CA GLY A 165 3.96 39.10 -16.54
C GLY A 165 4.36 38.48 -17.87
N THR A 166 4.59 39.32 -18.88
CA THR A 166 5.23 38.95 -20.13
C THR A 166 6.72 38.72 -19.90
N ALA A 167 7.22 37.54 -20.23
CA ALA A 167 8.64 37.22 -20.09
C ALA A 167 9.49 38.18 -20.94
N LYS A 168 10.42 38.91 -20.30
CA LYS A 168 11.37 39.79 -21.00
C LYS A 168 12.49 38.92 -21.59
N VAL A 169 12.64 38.95 -22.91
CA VAL A 169 13.75 38.28 -23.60
C VAL A 169 15.05 38.99 -23.22
N MET A 170 15.96 38.27 -22.57
CA MET A 170 17.30 38.76 -22.28
C MET A 170 18.15 38.57 -23.54
N THR A 171 18.53 39.67 -24.18
CA THR A 171 19.57 39.67 -25.23
C THR A 171 20.92 39.83 -24.55
N TRP A 172 21.90 39.05 -24.99
CA TRP A 172 23.29 39.22 -24.60
C TRP A 172 23.97 40.03 -25.71
N ASP A 173 24.49 41.20 -25.34
CA ASP A 173 25.41 41.97 -26.17
C ASP A 173 26.85 41.49 -25.96
#